data_AF-A0A4Q4D304-F1
#
_entry.id   AF-A0A4Q4D304-F1
#
_cell.length_a   1.000
_cell.length_b   1.000
_cell.length_c   1.000
_cell.angle_alpha   90.00
_cell.angle_beta   90.00
_cell.angle_gamma   90.00
#
_symmetry.space_group_name_H-M   'P 1'
#
loop_
_entity.id
_entity.type
_entity.pdbx_description
1 polymer ?
#
loop_
_entity_poly.entity_id
_entity_poly.type
_entity_poly.pdbx_seq_one_letter_code
_entity_poly.pdbx_strand_id
1 'polypeptide(L)' 'MTETQTFYDEIGGHATIAKVVEVFYAGVADDPLLRPMYPEADLGPAAHRFTMFLEQYWGGP' A
#
# COMPACT_ATOMS: atom_id res chain seq x y z
N MET A 1 -25.59 13.50 -12.83
CA MET A 1 -25.28 12.68 -11.65
C MET A 1 -23.97 13.20 -11.11
N THR A 2 -23.92 13.69 -9.88
CA THR A 2 -22.65 14.00 -9.21
C THR A 2 -21.99 12.67 -8.88
N GLU A 3 -20.85 12.39 -9.50
CA GLU A 3 -20.01 11.25 -9.17
C GLU A 3 -19.55 11.42 -7.72
N THR A 4 -19.96 10.52 -6.83
CA THR A 4 -19.44 10.50 -5.46
C THR A 4 -17.96 10.15 -5.56
N GLN A 5 -17.06 11.13 -5.37
CA GLN A 5 -15.63 10.87 -5.34
C GLN A 5 -15.33 9.83 -4.26
N THR A 6 -14.57 8.80 -4.64
CA THR A 6 -14.13 7.78 -3.69
C THR A 6 -13.00 8.35 -2.84
N PHE A 7 -12.75 7.77 -1.67
CA PHE A 7 -11.59 8.19 -0.88
C PHE A 7 -10.27 7.92 -1.63
N TYR A 8 -10.25 6.88 -2.47
CA TYR A 8 -9.16 6.62 -3.41
C TYR A 8 -8.88 7.82 -4.32
N ASP A 9 -9.91 8.47 -4.86
CA ASP A 9 -9.74 9.68 -5.69
C ASP A 9 -9.24 10.87 -4.85
N GLU A 10 -9.81 11.07 -3.67
CA GLU A 10 -9.44 12.17 -2.77
C GLU A 10 -7.99 12.11 -2.30
N ILE A 11 -7.45 10.91 -2.07
CA ILE A 11 -6.06 10.70 -1.63
C ILE A 11 -5.05 10.74 -2.79
N GLY A 12 -5.49 10.84 -4.05
CA GLY A 12 -4.64 10.91 -5.24
C GLY A 12 -4.35 9.56 -5.91
N GLY A 13 -5.16 8.55 -5.62
CA GLY A 13 -5.19 7.27 -6.32
C GLY A 13 -3.94 6.41 -6.17
N HIS A 14 -3.71 5.53 -7.16
CA HIS A 14 -2.65 4.53 -7.19
C HIS A 14 -1.27 5.09 -6.83
N ALA A 15 -0.88 6.22 -7.42
CA ALA A 15 0.46 6.78 -7.25
C ALA A 15 0.74 7.15 -5.79
N THR A 16 -0.24 7.73 -5.09
CA THR A 16 -0.11 8.05 -3.67
C THR A 16 -0.04 6.78 -2.83
N ILE A 17 -0.94 5.82 -3.07
CA ILE A 17 -1.01 4.58 -2.31
C ILE A 17 0.29 3.76 -2.49
N ALA A 18 0.77 3.61 -3.72
CA ALA A 18 2.02 2.94 -4.02
C ALA A 18 3.19 3.60 -3.28
N LYS A 19 3.25 4.94 -3.23
CA LYS A 19 4.31 5.65 -2.51
C LYS A 19 4.24 5.42 -0.99
N VAL A 20 3.04 5.45 -0.42
CA VAL A 20 2.84 5.17 1.01
C VAL A 20 3.29 3.75 1.35
N VAL A 21 2.91 2.77 0.54
CA VAL A 21 3.28 1.37 0.74
C VAL A 21 4.78 1.14 0.54
N GLU A 22 5.40 1.79 -0.44
CA GLU A 22 6.86 1.76 -0.64
C GLU A 22 7.60 2.24 0.62
N VAL A 23 7.22 3.42 1.14
CA VAL A 23 7.84 3.99 2.35
C VAL A 23 7.58 3.11 3.57
N PHE A 24 6.38 2.55 3.69
CA PHE A 24 6.05 1.60 4.77
C PHE A 24 6.98 0.39 4.74
N TYR A 25 7.15 -0.26 3.57
CA TYR A 25 7.99 -1.45 3.48
C TYR A 25 9.49 -1.15 3.52
N ALA A 26 9.93 0.05 3.15
CA ALA A 26 11.28 0.52 3.44
C ALA A 26 11.52 0.58 4.96
N GLY A 27 10.56 1.09 5.73
CA GLY A 27 10.61 1.06 7.19
C GLY A 27 10.61 -0.35 7.77
N VAL A 28 9.76 -1.24 7.25
CA VAL A 28 9.71 -2.67 7.66
C VAL A 28 11.04 -3.38 7.39
N ALA A 29 11.72 -3.04 6.29
CA ALA A 29 13.00 -3.67 5.93
C ALA A 29 14.09 -3.41 6.99
N ASP A 30 14.07 -2.23 7.62
CA ASP A 30 15.07 -1.79 8.60
C ASP A 30 14.63 -2.03 10.06
N ASP A 31 13.36 -2.38 10.30
CA ASP A 31 12.83 -2.58 11.66
C ASP A 31 13.13 -4.00 12.18
N PRO A 32 13.89 -4.17 13.27
CA PRO A 32 14.29 -5.47 13.79
C PRO A 32 13.14 -6.28 14.42
N LEU A 33 12.01 -5.67 14.72
CA LEU A 33 10.81 -6.34 15.23
C LEU A 33 9.87 -6.75 14.11
N LEU A 34 9.74 -5.93 13.06
CA LEU A 34 8.84 -6.20 11.94
C LEU A 34 9.51 -7.10 10.88
N ARG A 35 10.80 -6.91 10.59
CA ARG A 35 11.52 -7.68 9.57
C ARG A 35 11.43 -9.20 9.77
N PRO A 36 11.53 -9.76 11.00
CA PRO A 36 11.40 -11.20 11.22
C PRO A 36 10.01 -11.76 10.91
N MET A 37 8.97 -10.93 10.81
CA MET A 37 7.62 -11.37 10.44
C MET A 37 7.51 -11.76 8.96
N TYR A 38 8.47 -11.36 8.14
CA TYR A 38 8.53 -11.64 6.72
C TYR A 38 9.61 -12.69 6.44
N PRO A 39 9.26 -13.98 6.27
CA PRO A 39 10.25 -15.03 6.02
C PRO A 39 10.94 -14.87 4.66
N GLU A 40 10.27 -14.19 3.72
CA GLU A 40 10.80 -13.88 2.40
C GLU A 40 11.88 -12.78 2.51
N ALA A 41 12.93 -12.91 1.69
CA ALA A 41 13.97 -11.89 1.59
C ALA A 41 13.44 -10.63 0.89
N ASP A 42 12.60 -10.84 -0.13
CA ASP A 42 11.98 -9.80 -0.94
C ASP A 42 10.60 -9.41 -0.37
N LEU A 43 10.43 -8.13 -0.08
CA LEU A 43 9.16 -7.57 0.41
C LEU A 43 8.25 -7.09 -0.73
N GLY A 44 8.73 -7.09 -1.97
CA GLY A 44 8.00 -6.62 -3.16
C GLY A 44 6.64 -7.27 -3.36
N PRO A 45 6.50 -8.62 -3.26
CA PRO A 45 5.20 -9.28 -3.37
C PRO A 45 4.22 -8.87 -2.26
N ALA A 46 4.70 -8.66 -1.03
CA ALA A 46 3.88 -8.19 0.08
C ALA A 46 3.42 -6.74 -0.12
N ALA A 47 4.32 -5.88 -0.60
CA ALA A 47 4.03 -4.50 -1.00
C ALA A 47 2.98 -4.43 -2.11
N HIS A 48 3.10 -5.26 -3.15
CA HIS A 48 2.13 -5.30 -4.23
C HIS A 48 0.74 -5.72 -3.74
N ARG A 49 0.65 -6.78 -2.94
CA ARG A 49 -0.63 -7.22 -2.35
C ARG A 49 -1.24 -6.15 -1.44
N PHE A 50 -0.43 -5.46 -0.64
CA PHE A 50 -0.92 -4.42 0.26
C PHE A 50 -1.40 -3.18 -0.51
N THR A 51 -0.72 -2.81 -1.60
CA THR A 51 -1.16 -1.75 -2.51
C THR A 51 -2.54 -2.06 -3.05
N MET A 52 -2.73 -3.22 -3.69
CA MET A 52 -4.02 -3.63 -4.25
C MET A 52 -5.13 -3.67 -3.19
N PHE A 53 -4.81 -4.15 -1.98
CA PHE A 53 -5.76 -4.15 -0.88
C PHE A 53 -6.23 -2.74 -0.52
N LEU A 54 -5.31 -1.78 -0.39
CA LEU A 54 -5.64 -0.40 -0.03
C LEU A 54 -6.44 0.31 -1.12
N GLU A 55 -6.11 0.06 -2.39
CA GLU A 55 -6.86 0.60 -3.53
C GLU A 55 -8.32 0.16 -3.47
N GLN A 56 -8.56 -1.14 -3.37
CA GLN A 56 -9.91 -1.71 -3.27
C GLN A 56 -10.63 -1.26 -2.00
N TYR A 57 -9.93 -1.20 -0.86
CA TYR A 57 -10.50 -0.79 0.42
C TYR A 57 -11.02 0.66 0.39
N TRP A 58 -10.36 1.54 -0.37
CA TRP A 58 -10.75 2.95 -0.50
C TRP A 58 -11.62 3.27 -1.71
N GLY A 59 -12.09 2.24 -2.42
CA GLY A 59 -13.04 2.38 -3.53
C GLY A 59 -12.40 2.56 -4.91
N GLY A 60 -11.09 2.31 -5.02
CA GLY A 60 -10.38 2.19 -6.30
C GLY A 60 -10.68 0.87 -7.04
N PRO A 61 -10.05 0.67 -8.21
CA PRO A 61 -10.26 -0.51 -9.06
C PRO A 61 -9.79 -1.84 -8.46
#